data_AF-A0A8H5AUA5-F1
#
_entry.id   AF-A0A8H5AUA5-F1
#
_cell.length_a   1.000
_cell.length_b   1.000
_cell.length_c   1.000
_cell.angle_alpha   90.00
_cell.angle_beta   90.00
_cell.angle_gamma   90.00
#
_symmetry.space_group_name_H-M   'P 1'
#
loop_
_entity.id
_entity.type
_entity.pdbx_description
1 polymer ?
#
loop_
_entity_poly.entity_id
_entity_poly.type
_entity_poly.pdbx_seq_one_letter_code
_entity_poly.pdbx_strand_id
1 'polypeptide(L)'
;MPSDAKKPDWEVKASKKRQALSDCIPEEWRIAEIRISESPNVMHVPETCGILTKREITITNTTNVGRILQRIQSREWSAYETTLAFCKRACIAHQLTNCLTEILTDRALDKAKHLDEVLEKTGDVVGLLHGLPISLKDQFTMKGIETVMGYVSGIDNYATEDSVLVQTLEEAGAVLFVRTNVPQTLMWGETHNNVFGRTLNPYNRNLTPGGSSGGEGALLALRGSPLGVGTDIGGSLRIPSAFCGLYTLRPSYGRLPYYGAHNALLGQESISSVLGPMANSLSGVEVFMKAIIGAKSWNLDPLVIRKPWDGEEYGLAEHGGDSQEKKLAFAIMWDNGVVRPHPPLVRAMKMTKAALEASGHTGQPVKPMYKSIGWEMLSVVFAVIDWVPHRHLEIYKNAETIFVADGNHDYNTECAKSGEPLITTMVPSAEEEVAKGYTHEPPWPFVKDLVGHPPHHRNVYELWKLHEEKRHLRKSHLDHWNATAAQTGTGRPVDAIISPAVAYTAVPHGLNTDSFYTTLCNAMDYTTSVFTVTYVDSKLDLPVEPHEFYNHEDEAIYKLYKTDIFDGCPVGLQLIGKTLEEEAVLRMTYIVTDALEKWKGA
;
A
#
# COMPACT_ATOMS: atom_id res chain seq x y z
N MET A 1 -45.31 -18.27 7.07
CA MET A 1 -44.70 -17.00 7.49
C MET A 1 -43.26 -17.32 7.86
N PRO A 2 -42.24 -16.80 7.17
CA PRO A 2 -40.89 -16.88 7.69
C PRO A 2 -40.86 -16.09 9.00
N SER A 3 -40.31 -16.66 10.06
CA SER A 3 -40.23 -16.03 11.38
C SER A 3 -39.51 -14.68 11.27
N ASP A 4 -40.11 -13.63 11.80
CA ASP A 4 -39.48 -12.33 12.08
C ASP A 4 -38.37 -12.54 13.14
N ALA A 5 -37.27 -13.18 12.76
CA ALA A 5 -36.09 -13.29 13.58
C ALA A 5 -35.55 -11.86 13.76
N LYS A 6 -35.62 -11.35 14.99
CA LYS A 6 -35.08 -10.05 15.36
C LYS A 6 -33.59 -10.04 14.98
N LYS A 7 -33.17 -9.09 14.14
CA LYS A 7 -31.76 -8.93 13.74
C LYS A 7 -30.87 -8.87 14.99
N PRO A 8 -29.69 -9.53 14.99
CA PRO A 8 -28.69 -9.40 16.03
C PRO A 8 -28.35 -7.93 16.33
N ASP A 9 -28.01 -7.62 17.59
CA ASP A 9 -27.72 -6.24 18.02
C ASP A 9 -26.56 -5.62 17.23
N TRP A 10 -25.51 -6.41 16.94
CA TRP A 10 -24.35 -5.95 16.17
C TRP A 10 -24.73 -5.49 14.76
N GLU A 11 -25.68 -6.17 14.08
CA GLU A 11 -26.16 -5.76 12.75
C GLU A 11 -26.90 -4.43 12.80
N VAL A 12 -27.69 -4.22 13.85
CA VAL A 12 -28.42 -2.97 14.07
C VAL A 12 -27.44 -1.81 14.30
N LYS A 13 -26.42 -2.01 15.13
CA LYS A 13 -25.36 -1.01 15.37
C LYS A 13 -24.59 -0.67 14.09
N ALA A 14 -24.12 -1.69 13.38
CA ALA A 14 -23.42 -1.52 12.11
C ALA A 14 -24.28 -0.77 11.07
N SER A 15 -25.56 -1.14 10.94
CA SER A 15 -26.49 -0.46 10.03
C SER A 15 -26.71 1.01 10.40
N LYS A 16 -26.81 1.35 11.69
CA LYS A 16 -26.92 2.74 12.14
C LYS A 16 -25.66 3.54 11.81
N LYS A 17 -24.48 2.96 12.02
CA LYS A 17 -23.19 3.61 11.69
C LYS A 17 -23.07 3.88 10.19
N ARG A 18 -23.44 2.93 9.32
CA ARG A 18 -23.48 3.15 7.86
C ARG A 18 -24.45 4.24 7.46
N GLN A 19 -25.64 4.28 8.07
CA GLN A 19 -26.61 5.33 7.80
C GLN A 19 -26.07 6.70 8.21
N ALA A 20 -25.48 6.82 9.40
CA ALA A 20 -24.87 8.07 9.86
C ALA A 20 -23.76 8.56 8.92
N LEU A 21 -22.90 7.65 8.45
CA LEU A 21 -21.88 7.97 7.45
C LEU A 21 -22.49 8.45 6.12
N SER A 22 -23.54 7.79 5.63
CA SER A 22 -24.25 8.21 4.43
C SER A 22 -24.93 9.58 4.59
N ASP A 23 -25.42 9.89 5.78
CA ASP A 23 -26.08 11.15 6.10
C ASP A 23 -25.08 12.32 6.18
N CYS A 24 -23.79 12.05 6.40
CA CYS A 24 -22.73 13.05 6.31
C CYS A 24 -22.49 13.58 4.88
N ILE A 25 -23.03 12.91 3.84
CA ILE A 25 -22.90 13.39 2.45
C ILE A 25 -24.05 14.37 2.13
N PRO A 26 -23.73 15.66 1.88
CA PRO A 26 -24.72 16.66 1.47
C PRO A 26 -25.50 16.24 0.22
N GLU A 27 -26.77 16.63 0.14
CA GLU A 27 -27.66 16.23 -0.95
C GLU A 27 -27.10 16.64 -2.33
N GLU A 28 -26.50 17.83 -2.42
CA GLU A 28 -25.86 18.35 -3.63
C GLU A 28 -24.58 17.60 -4.05
N TRP A 29 -24.01 16.75 -3.18
CA TRP A 29 -22.83 15.92 -3.49
C TRP A 29 -23.22 14.45 -3.74
N ARG A 30 -24.51 14.13 -3.74
CA ARG A 30 -25.00 12.79 -4.08
C ARG A 30 -25.06 12.62 -5.60
N ILE A 31 -24.53 11.52 -6.10
CA ILE A 31 -24.55 11.21 -7.53
C ILE A 31 -25.99 10.87 -7.92
N ALA A 32 -26.61 11.68 -8.79
CA ALA A 32 -27.94 11.40 -9.31
C ALA A 32 -27.94 10.04 -10.04
N GLU A 33 -28.86 9.15 -9.64
CA GLU A 33 -29.02 7.76 -10.11
C GLU A 33 -27.78 7.19 -10.80
N ILE A 34 -26.99 6.49 -10.01
CA ILE A 34 -25.87 5.64 -10.40
C ILE A 34 -26.14 4.94 -11.76
N ARG A 35 -25.79 5.58 -12.89
CA ARG A 35 -25.67 4.91 -14.20
C ARG A 35 -24.36 4.10 -14.28
N ILE A 36 -23.88 3.61 -13.14
CA ILE A 36 -22.68 2.78 -13.01
C ILE A 36 -22.95 1.37 -13.56
N SER A 37 -24.21 1.00 -13.81
CA SER A 37 -24.58 -0.34 -14.29
C SER A 37 -24.04 -0.67 -15.70
N GLU A 38 -23.55 0.30 -16.47
CA GLU A 38 -23.05 0.05 -17.83
C GLU A 38 -21.55 -0.34 -17.89
N SER A 39 -20.75 0.00 -16.87
CA SER A 39 -19.32 -0.32 -16.85
C SER A 39 -18.79 -0.54 -15.43
N PRO A 40 -18.00 -1.60 -15.19
CA PRO A 40 -17.35 -1.81 -13.89
C PRO A 40 -16.25 -0.78 -13.60
N ASN A 41 -15.72 -0.08 -14.62
CA ASN A 41 -14.71 0.96 -14.44
C ASN A 41 -15.37 2.33 -14.20
N VAL A 42 -15.06 2.96 -13.06
CA VAL A 42 -15.65 4.23 -12.62
C VAL A 42 -14.64 5.37 -12.53
N MET A 43 -13.44 5.22 -13.08
CA MET A 43 -12.37 6.22 -13.01
C MET A 43 -12.77 7.58 -13.61
N HIS A 44 -13.70 7.58 -14.58
CA HIS A 44 -14.19 8.79 -15.26
C HIS A 44 -15.30 9.53 -14.51
N VAL A 45 -15.95 8.89 -13.52
CA VAL A 45 -17.17 9.42 -12.88
C VAL A 45 -16.93 10.72 -12.11
N PRO A 46 -15.82 10.91 -11.35
CA PRO A 46 -15.58 12.18 -10.67
C PRO A 46 -15.59 13.42 -11.57
N GLU A 47 -15.19 13.26 -12.84
CA GLU A 47 -15.13 14.37 -13.80
C GLU A 47 -16.44 14.57 -14.58
N THR A 48 -17.33 13.56 -14.59
CA THR A 48 -18.51 13.52 -15.46
C THR A 48 -19.84 13.55 -14.71
N CYS A 49 -19.84 13.29 -13.39
CA CYS A 49 -21.06 13.28 -12.57
C CYS A 49 -21.69 14.67 -12.32
N GLY A 50 -20.99 15.76 -12.66
CA GLY A 50 -21.52 17.13 -12.57
C GLY A 50 -21.44 17.79 -11.18
N ILE A 51 -20.88 17.12 -10.16
CA ILE A 51 -20.75 17.66 -8.79
C ILE A 51 -19.56 18.63 -8.68
N LEU A 52 -18.44 18.33 -9.35
CA LEU A 52 -17.23 19.14 -9.31
C LEU A 52 -17.25 20.23 -10.38
N THR A 53 -16.89 21.45 -10.01
CA THR A 53 -16.60 22.53 -10.95
C THR A 53 -15.28 22.27 -11.70
N LYS A 54 -15.06 22.96 -12.83
CA LYS A 54 -13.79 22.87 -13.59
C LYS A 54 -12.56 23.22 -12.73
N ARG A 55 -12.71 24.16 -11.79
CA ARG A 55 -11.63 24.55 -10.87
C ARG A 55 -11.34 23.44 -9.86
N GLU A 56 -12.37 22.84 -9.27
CA GLU A 56 -12.21 21.71 -8.33
C GLU A 56 -11.64 20.45 -9.02
N ILE A 57 -12.02 20.19 -10.27
CA ILE A 57 -11.40 19.15 -11.11
C ILE A 57 -9.91 19.46 -11.32
N THR A 58 -9.55 20.72 -11.61
CA THR A 58 -8.14 21.12 -11.79
C THR A 58 -7.32 20.92 -10.52
N ILE A 59 -7.88 21.30 -9.36
CA ILE A 59 -7.25 21.10 -8.05
C ILE A 59 -7.01 19.61 -7.79
N THR A 60 -8.08 18.81 -7.86
CA THR A 60 -8.02 17.38 -7.52
C THR A 60 -7.30 16.52 -8.57
N ASN A 61 -7.14 16.99 -9.81
CA ASN A 61 -6.32 16.34 -10.83
C ASN A 61 -4.83 16.70 -10.75
N THR A 62 -4.43 17.63 -9.88
CA THR A 62 -3.02 17.95 -9.66
C THR A 62 -2.40 16.88 -8.78
N THR A 63 -1.73 15.89 -9.37
CA THR A 63 -1.18 14.72 -8.66
C THR A 63 0.15 15.00 -7.96
N ASN A 64 0.88 16.05 -8.38
CA ASN A 64 2.12 16.47 -7.72
C ASN A 64 1.78 17.31 -6.48
N VAL A 65 1.94 16.71 -5.29
CA VAL A 65 1.61 17.34 -4.00
C VAL A 65 2.43 18.60 -3.75
N GLY A 66 3.70 18.64 -4.15
CA GLY A 66 4.53 19.84 -4.05
C GLY A 66 3.95 21.03 -4.81
N ARG A 67 3.31 20.81 -5.96
CA ARG A 67 2.59 21.87 -6.70
C ARG A 67 1.33 22.33 -6.00
N ILE A 68 0.57 21.44 -5.35
CA ILE A 68 -0.60 21.83 -4.54
C ILE A 68 -0.14 22.76 -3.41
N LEU A 69 0.87 22.33 -2.65
CA LEU A 69 1.44 23.12 -1.55
C LEU A 69 1.97 24.47 -2.02
N GLN A 70 2.68 24.52 -3.16
CA GLN A 70 3.18 25.76 -3.74
C GLN A 70 2.04 26.73 -4.10
N ARG A 71 0.93 26.23 -4.67
CA ARG A 71 -0.22 27.07 -5.04
C ARG A 71 -0.99 27.58 -3.82
N ILE A 72 -1.06 26.79 -2.74
CA ILE A 72 -1.60 27.25 -1.46
C ILE A 72 -0.69 28.34 -0.87
N GLN A 73 0.62 28.07 -0.80
CA GLN A 73 1.60 29.02 -0.25
C GLN A 73 1.62 30.35 -1.01
N SER A 74 1.50 30.33 -2.34
CA SER A 74 1.44 31.54 -3.17
C SER A 74 0.07 32.24 -3.14
N ARG A 75 -0.92 31.66 -2.43
CA ARG A 75 -2.32 32.09 -2.40
C ARG A 75 -3.00 32.10 -3.77
N GLU A 76 -2.46 31.35 -4.74
CA GLU A 76 -3.16 31.07 -6.01
C GLU A 76 -4.39 30.21 -5.72
N TRP A 77 -4.22 29.24 -4.82
CA TRP A 77 -5.29 28.48 -4.19
C TRP A 77 -5.37 28.81 -2.70
N SER A 78 -6.56 28.73 -2.11
CA SER A 78 -6.71 28.70 -0.65
C SER A 78 -6.72 27.26 -0.12
N ALA A 79 -6.34 27.08 1.13
CA ALA A 79 -6.50 25.81 1.83
C ALA A 79 -7.98 25.41 1.88
N TYR A 80 -8.88 26.37 2.12
CA TYR A 80 -10.32 26.14 2.16
C TYR A 80 -10.86 25.60 0.82
N GLU A 81 -10.56 26.26 -0.30
CA GLU A 81 -11.07 25.80 -1.60
C GLU A 81 -10.46 24.46 -2.01
N THR A 82 -9.18 24.23 -1.65
CA THR A 82 -8.50 22.97 -1.91
C THR A 82 -9.16 21.84 -1.12
N THR A 83 -9.40 22.06 0.18
CA THR A 83 -10.06 21.10 1.06
C THR A 83 -11.48 20.81 0.60
N LEU A 84 -12.26 21.83 0.23
CA LEU A 84 -13.62 21.66 -0.27
C LEU A 84 -13.65 20.79 -1.54
N ALA A 85 -12.73 21.02 -2.48
CA ALA A 85 -12.62 20.23 -3.70
C ALA A 85 -12.37 18.74 -3.41
N PHE A 86 -11.47 18.43 -2.47
CA PHE A 86 -11.18 17.07 -2.05
C PHE A 86 -12.31 16.44 -1.21
N CYS A 87 -12.99 17.18 -0.34
CA CYS A 87 -14.18 16.70 0.38
C CYS A 87 -15.27 16.21 -0.58
N LYS A 88 -15.58 17.02 -1.61
CA LYS A 88 -16.55 16.64 -2.65
C LYS A 88 -16.11 15.37 -3.39
N ARG A 89 -14.85 15.32 -3.83
CA ARG A 89 -14.33 14.17 -4.59
C ARG A 89 -14.22 12.90 -3.75
N ALA A 90 -13.93 13.01 -2.46
CA ALA A 90 -13.96 11.89 -1.54
C ALA A 90 -15.38 11.35 -1.33
N CYS A 91 -16.39 12.22 -1.23
CA CYS A 91 -17.80 11.79 -1.15
C CYS A 91 -18.26 11.09 -2.44
N ILE A 92 -17.81 11.57 -3.60
CA ILE A 92 -18.02 10.87 -4.88
C ILE A 92 -17.36 9.49 -4.83
N ALA A 93 -16.08 9.42 -4.44
CA ALA A 93 -15.36 8.15 -4.36
C ALA A 93 -16.04 7.16 -3.42
N HIS A 94 -16.51 7.61 -2.26
CA HIS A 94 -17.23 6.77 -1.31
C HIS A 94 -18.51 6.17 -1.90
N GLN A 95 -19.31 6.95 -2.63
CA GLN A 95 -20.51 6.44 -3.29
C GLN A 95 -20.21 5.40 -4.38
N LEU A 96 -19.01 5.45 -4.97
CA LEU A 96 -18.59 4.52 -6.02
C LEU A 96 -17.97 3.23 -5.46
N THR A 97 -17.21 3.33 -4.36
CA THR A 97 -16.33 2.25 -3.90
C THR A 97 -16.47 1.88 -2.43
N ASN A 98 -17.26 2.61 -1.65
CA ASN A 98 -17.44 2.42 -0.20
C ASN A 98 -16.11 2.49 0.58
N CYS A 99 -15.27 3.47 0.26
CA CYS A 99 -13.89 3.56 0.76
C CYS A 99 -13.69 4.32 2.09
N LEU A 100 -14.74 4.91 2.67
CA LEU A 100 -14.64 5.81 3.83
C LEU A 100 -15.31 5.21 5.06
N THR A 101 -14.84 5.59 6.24
CA THR A 101 -15.45 5.26 7.55
C THR A 101 -15.90 6.50 8.30
N GLU A 102 -15.29 7.66 8.02
CA GLU A 102 -15.72 8.98 8.50
C GLU A 102 -15.54 10.04 7.42
N ILE A 103 -16.43 11.03 7.44
CA ILE A 103 -16.37 12.23 6.61
C ILE A 103 -16.37 13.44 7.55
N LEU A 104 -15.23 14.12 7.67
CA LEU A 104 -14.97 15.17 8.66
C LEU A 104 -15.01 16.58 8.04
N THR A 105 -15.95 16.81 7.12
CA THR A 105 -15.97 18.01 6.26
C THR A 105 -15.94 19.31 7.04
N ASP A 106 -16.81 19.49 8.04
CA ASP A 106 -16.90 20.76 8.77
C ASP A 106 -15.60 21.05 9.55
N ARG A 107 -15.09 20.06 10.29
CA ARG A 107 -13.80 20.14 11.00
C ARG A 107 -12.66 20.49 10.03
N ALA A 108 -12.64 19.85 8.86
CA ALA A 108 -11.61 20.07 7.86
C ALA A 108 -11.67 21.49 7.28
N LEU A 109 -12.86 21.97 6.92
CA LEU A 109 -13.05 23.30 6.36
C LEU A 109 -12.75 24.41 7.38
N ASP A 110 -13.08 24.21 8.65
CA ASP A 110 -12.72 25.15 9.73
C ASP A 110 -11.20 25.23 9.92
N LYS A 111 -10.51 24.09 9.95
CA LYS A 111 -9.03 24.05 10.01
C LYS A 111 -8.41 24.71 8.79
N ALA A 112 -8.92 24.43 7.60
CA ALA A 112 -8.42 25.00 6.36
C ALA A 112 -8.58 26.53 6.32
N LYS A 113 -9.75 27.03 6.73
CA LYS A 113 -10.00 28.47 6.86
C LYS A 113 -9.05 29.12 7.87
N HIS A 114 -8.81 28.49 9.01
CA HIS A 114 -7.87 28.99 10.00
C HIS A 114 -6.44 29.09 9.43
N LEU A 115 -6.01 28.10 8.64
CA LEU A 115 -4.69 28.12 8.00
C LEU A 115 -4.58 29.25 6.97
N ASP A 116 -5.63 29.49 6.17
CA ASP A 116 -5.69 30.64 5.26
C ASP A 116 -5.55 31.97 6.02
N GLU A 117 -6.26 32.14 7.14
CA GLU A 117 -6.18 33.34 7.98
C GLU A 117 -4.79 33.54 8.60
N VAL A 118 -4.13 32.46 9.03
CA VAL A 118 -2.75 32.50 9.53
C VAL A 118 -1.82 32.98 8.42
N LEU A 119 -1.87 32.32 7.26
CA LEU A 119 -1.04 32.68 6.12
C LEU A 119 -1.28 34.13 5.69
N GLU A 120 -2.54 34.59 5.68
CA GLU A 120 -2.90 35.98 5.38
C GLU A 120 -2.23 36.97 6.34
N LYS A 121 -2.34 36.73 7.65
CA LYS A 121 -1.86 37.62 8.71
C LYS A 121 -0.34 37.64 8.86
N THR A 122 0.33 36.49 8.76
CA THR A 122 1.77 36.36 9.02
C THR A 122 2.60 36.45 7.75
N GLY A 123 2.04 36.04 6.60
CA GLY A 123 2.80 35.83 5.37
C GLY A 123 3.54 34.48 5.32
N ASP A 124 3.48 33.69 6.41
CA ASP A 124 4.23 32.45 6.58
C ASP A 124 3.29 31.24 6.70
N VAL A 125 3.71 30.12 6.12
CA VAL A 125 3.05 28.82 6.31
C VAL A 125 3.34 28.26 7.71
N VAL A 126 2.39 27.49 8.26
CA VAL A 126 2.54 26.83 9.57
C VAL A 126 3.61 25.72 9.53
N GLY A 127 3.68 24.98 8.44
CA GLY A 127 4.60 23.86 8.29
C GLY A 127 4.61 23.31 6.85
N LEU A 128 5.37 22.24 6.62
CA LEU A 128 5.57 21.66 5.29
C LEU A 128 4.29 21.11 4.64
N LEU A 129 3.23 20.89 5.42
CA LEU A 129 1.94 20.35 4.94
C LEU A 129 0.81 21.40 5.00
N HIS A 130 1.15 22.68 5.14
CA HIS A 130 0.17 23.76 5.32
C HIS A 130 -0.95 23.72 4.28
N GLY A 131 -2.17 23.48 4.77
CA GLY A 131 -3.40 23.49 3.99
C GLY A 131 -3.65 22.24 3.14
N LEU A 132 -2.78 21.22 3.22
CA LEU A 132 -2.92 19.99 2.43
C LEU A 132 -3.96 19.05 3.07
N PRO A 133 -5.01 18.63 2.34
CA PRO A 133 -5.94 17.61 2.80
C PRO A 133 -5.27 16.24 2.82
N ILE A 134 -5.35 15.52 3.95
CA ILE A 134 -4.77 14.18 4.10
C ILE A 134 -5.82 13.21 4.62
N SER A 135 -5.90 12.04 3.97
CA SER A 135 -6.76 10.92 4.39
C SER A 135 -5.99 9.97 5.31
N LEU A 136 -6.70 9.36 6.25
CA LEU A 136 -6.12 8.46 7.25
C LEU A 136 -6.85 7.12 7.28
N LYS A 137 -6.11 6.01 7.22
CA LYS A 137 -6.66 4.69 7.51
C LYS A 137 -7.33 4.66 8.89
N ASP A 138 -8.46 3.97 9.01
CA ASP A 138 -9.26 3.89 10.25
C ASP A 138 -8.58 3.06 11.37
N GLN A 139 -7.48 3.59 11.86
CA GLN A 139 -6.69 3.09 12.97
C GLN A 139 -5.92 4.22 13.67
N PHE A 140 -5.72 5.35 12.99
CA PHE A 140 -5.10 6.53 13.57
C PHE A 140 -6.12 7.28 14.42
N THR A 141 -5.91 7.25 15.73
CA THR A 141 -6.82 7.85 16.69
C THR A 141 -6.79 9.38 16.59
N MET A 142 -7.99 9.97 16.62
CA MET A 142 -8.22 11.41 16.60
C MET A 142 -9.12 11.76 17.77
N LYS A 143 -8.69 12.67 18.64
CA LYS A 143 -9.39 13.05 19.84
C LYS A 143 -10.83 13.50 19.54
N GLY A 144 -11.78 12.90 20.25
CA GLY A 144 -13.21 13.17 20.12
C GLY A 144 -13.89 12.54 18.90
N ILE A 145 -13.15 11.76 18.11
CA ILE A 145 -13.67 10.98 16.98
C ILE A 145 -13.63 9.50 17.36
N GLU A 146 -14.60 8.71 16.88
CA GLU A 146 -14.62 7.26 17.11
C GLU A 146 -13.34 6.61 16.58
N THR A 147 -12.99 5.37 16.91
CA THR A 147 -11.98 4.61 16.14
C THR A 147 -12.50 3.19 15.98
N VAL A 148 -13.14 2.93 14.84
CA VAL A 148 -13.96 1.73 14.64
C VAL A 148 -13.11 0.56 14.19
N MET A 149 -12.13 0.79 13.31
CA MET A 149 -11.15 -0.21 12.86
C MET A 149 -11.78 -1.52 12.33
N GLY A 150 -12.97 -1.39 11.72
CA GLY A 150 -13.71 -2.53 11.17
C GLY A 150 -14.30 -3.50 12.20
N TYR A 151 -14.29 -3.17 13.49
CA TYR A 151 -14.99 -3.92 14.54
C TYR A 151 -16.23 -3.18 15.03
N VAL A 152 -17.33 -3.90 15.23
CA VAL A 152 -18.57 -3.35 15.81
C VAL A 152 -18.33 -2.87 17.24
N SER A 153 -17.39 -3.49 17.97
CA SER A 153 -16.99 -3.06 19.32
C SER A 153 -16.32 -1.67 19.34
N GLY A 154 -15.83 -1.18 18.20
CA GLY A 154 -15.26 0.15 18.06
C GLY A 154 -16.30 1.26 17.82
N ILE A 155 -17.57 0.91 17.59
CA ILE A 155 -18.67 1.88 17.51
C ILE A 155 -18.94 2.45 18.92
N ASP A 156 -19.18 3.76 19.00
CA ASP A 156 -19.32 4.56 20.22
C ASP A 156 -18.03 4.63 21.07
N ASN A 157 -16.88 4.19 20.54
CA ASN A 157 -15.58 4.28 21.20
C ASN A 157 -14.78 5.49 20.71
N TYR A 158 -14.95 6.62 21.39
CA TYR A 158 -14.30 7.89 21.06
C TYR A 158 -12.88 7.97 21.64
N ALA A 159 -11.92 8.32 20.80
CA ALA A 159 -10.54 8.49 21.24
C ALA A 159 -10.40 9.69 22.19
N THR A 160 -9.65 9.52 23.28
CA THR A 160 -9.40 10.58 24.27
C THR A 160 -8.22 11.47 23.90
N GLU A 161 -7.35 10.97 23.03
CA GLU A 161 -6.10 11.60 22.61
C GLU A 161 -5.85 11.34 21.13
N ASP A 162 -5.06 12.21 20.51
CA ASP A 162 -4.57 12.01 19.15
C ASP A 162 -3.38 11.03 19.16
N SER A 163 -3.28 10.19 18.15
CA SER A 163 -2.03 9.46 17.89
C SER A 163 -0.89 10.44 17.57
N VAL A 164 0.36 10.02 17.81
CA VAL A 164 1.54 10.86 17.53
C VAL A 164 1.59 11.27 16.06
N LEU A 165 1.13 10.41 15.14
CA LEU A 165 1.01 10.78 13.72
C LEU A 165 0.02 11.93 13.51
N VAL A 166 -1.19 11.83 14.07
CA VAL A 166 -2.24 12.85 13.93
C VAL A 166 -1.75 14.19 14.48
N GLN A 167 -1.18 14.19 15.69
CA GLN A 167 -0.57 15.38 16.28
C GLN A 167 0.48 15.98 15.33
N THR A 168 1.40 15.15 14.84
CA THR A 168 2.49 15.59 13.95
C THR A 168 1.97 16.20 12.65
N LEU A 169 0.94 15.62 12.05
CA LEU A 169 0.33 16.11 10.81
C LEU A 169 -0.38 17.45 11.03
N GLU A 170 -1.16 17.59 12.09
CA GLU A 170 -1.86 18.84 12.40
C GLU A 170 -0.90 19.99 12.74
N GLU A 171 0.20 19.70 13.44
CA GLU A 171 1.30 20.64 13.73
C GLU A 171 2.07 21.03 12.45
N ALA A 172 2.24 20.12 11.50
CA ALA A 172 2.81 20.42 10.18
C ALA A 172 1.86 21.22 9.27
N GLY A 173 0.65 21.53 9.74
CA GLY A 173 -0.35 22.33 9.04
C GLY A 173 -1.27 21.53 8.11
N ALA A 174 -1.30 20.20 8.20
CA ALA A 174 -2.20 19.39 7.39
C ALA A 174 -3.68 19.56 7.81
N VAL A 175 -4.58 19.22 6.88
CA VAL A 175 -6.03 19.20 7.09
C VAL A 175 -6.53 17.75 7.01
N LEU A 176 -6.84 17.14 8.15
CA LEU A 176 -7.35 15.77 8.21
C LEU A 176 -8.86 15.78 7.97
N PHE A 177 -9.34 15.12 6.91
CA PHE A 177 -10.71 15.36 6.40
C PHE A 177 -11.57 14.11 6.22
N VAL A 178 -10.99 12.92 6.12
CA VAL A 178 -11.72 11.65 6.02
C VAL A 178 -10.91 10.53 6.66
N ARG A 179 -11.61 9.46 7.07
CA ARG A 179 -10.99 8.18 7.38
C ARG A 179 -11.41 7.10 6.41
N THR A 180 -10.52 6.14 6.17
CA THR A 180 -10.72 5.13 5.13
C THR A 180 -10.88 3.71 5.66
N ASN A 181 -11.67 2.94 4.90
CA ASN A 181 -12.14 1.61 5.29
C ASN A 181 -11.03 0.55 5.29
N VAL A 182 -11.20 -0.43 6.17
CA VAL A 182 -10.24 -1.50 6.48
C VAL A 182 -10.96 -2.86 6.57
N PRO A 183 -10.30 -4.01 6.37
CA PRO A 183 -10.90 -5.30 6.71
C PRO A 183 -11.03 -5.48 8.23
N GLN A 184 -11.97 -6.31 8.66
CA GLN A 184 -12.01 -6.78 10.05
C GLN A 184 -10.66 -7.42 10.38
N THR A 185 -10.15 -7.22 11.61
CA THR A 185 -8.83 -7.66 12.10
C THR A 185 -7.60 -7.00 11.49
N LEU A 186 -7.71 -6.23 10.40
CA LEU A 186 -6.59 -5.70 9.61
C LEU A 186 -5.69 -6.78 8.94
N MET A 187 -5.93 -8.07 9.18
CA MET A 187 -5.09 -9.18 8.70
C MET A 187 -5.68 -9.85 7.47
N TRP A 188 -6.03 -9.03 6.48
CA TRP A 188 -6.48 -9.48 5.16
C TRP A 188 -5.86 -8.63 4.06
N GLY A 189 -5.52 -9.27 2.94
CA GLY A 189 -5.12 -8.61 1.69
C GLY A 189 -6.28 -7.96 0.94
N GLU A 190 -7.50 -7.96 1.48
CA GLU A 190 -8.69 -7.32 0.92
C GLU A 190 -9.35 -6.40 1.97
N THR A 191 -10.42 -5.70 1.60
CA THR A 191 -11.05 -4.71 2.49
C THR A 191 -12.56 -4.96 2.60
N HIS A 192 -12.95 -5.67 3.66
CA HIS A 192 -14.34 -5.94 4.02
C HIS A 192 -14.48 -6.15 5.54
N ASN A 193 -15.50 -5.54 6.14
CA ASN A 193 -15.85 -5.72 7.54
C ASN A 193 -17.37 -5.61 7.76
N ASN A 194 -17.85 -6.08 8.92
CA ASN A 194 -19.28 -6.09 9.26
C ASN A 194 -19.89 -4.69 9.47
N VAL A 195 -19.06 -3.69 9.78
CA VAL A 195 -19.51 -2.32 10.07
C VAL A 195 -19.79 -1.55 8.79
N PHE A 196 -18.78 -1.34 7.96
CA PHE A 196 -18.84 -0.50 6.77
C PHE A 196 -19.11 -1.30 5.49
N GLY A 197 -18.91 -2.62 5.51
CA GLY A 197 -19.03 -3.45 4.32
C GLY A 197 -17.76 -3.43 3.47
N ARG A 198 -17.92 -3.82 2.19
CA ARG A 198 -16.82 -4.09 1.26
C ARG A 198 -16.40 -2.85 0.50
N THR A 199 -15.09 -2.65 0.35
CA THR A 199 -14.53 -1.63 -0.54
C THR A 199 -14.24 -2.23 -1.91
N LEU A 200 -14.52 -1.48 -2.98
CA LEU A 200 -14.38 -1.91 -4.38
C LEU A 200 -13.21 -1.20 -5.08
N ASN A 201 -12.58 -1.85 -6.06
CA ASN A 201 -11.57 -1.22 -6.89
C ASN A 201 -12.20 -0.29 -7.95
N PRO A 202 -11.77 0.97 -8.09
CA PRO A 202 -12.37 1.89 -9.06
C PRO A 202 -12.03 1.59 -10.54
N TYR A 203 -10.96 0.84 -10.82
CA TYR A 203 -10.64 0.40 -12.18
C TYR A 203 -11.59 -0.71 -12.65
N ASN A 204 -12.10 -1.52 -11.71
CA ASN A 204 -13.12 -2.54 -11.95
C ASN A 204 -13.79 -2.90 -10.62
N ARG A 205 -15.04 -2.49 -10.44
CA ARG A 205 -15.81 -2.64 -9.18
C ARG A 205 -16.12 -4.09 -8.79
N ASN A 206 -15.81 -5.07 -9.65
CA ASN A 206 -15.90 -6.49 -9.32
C ASN A 206 -14.61 -7.03 -8.68
N LEU A 207 -13.56 -6.21 -8.58
CA LEU A 207 -12.25 -6.59 -8.06
C LEU A 207 -11.96 -5.90 -6.72
N THR A 208 -11.08 -6.53 -5.95
CA THR A 208 -10.59 -5.96 -4.69
C THR A 208 -9.63 -4.79 -4.91
N PRO A 209 -9.72 -3.71 -4.11
CA PRO A 209 -8.70 -2.66 -4.09
C PRO A 209 -7.43 -3.11 -3.36
N GLY A 210 -7.41 -4.32 -2.78
CA GLY A 210 -6.35 -4.80 -1.89
C GLY A 210 -6.67 -4.47 -0.43
N GLY A 211 -5.68 -4.66 0.44
CA GLY A 211 -5.87 -4.53 1.87
C GLY A 211 -4.59 -4.72 2.68
N SER A 212 -4.56 -4.34 3.95
CA SER A 212 -5.70 -3.80 4.72
C SER A 212 -5.95 -2.29 4.53
N SER A 213 -5.09 -1.56 3.82
CA SER A 213 -5.30 -0.13 3.50
C SER A 213 -6.06 0.05 2.18
N GLY A 214 -7.06 -0.78 1.88
CA GLY A 214 -7.77 -0.73 0.60
C GLY A 214 -8.72 0.45 0.46
N GLY A 215 -9.23 1.00 1.57
CA GLY A 215 -9.95 2.27 1.58
C GLY A 215 -9.08 3.43 1.04
N GLU A 216 -7.85 3.55 1.55
CA GLU A 216 -6.84 4.49 1.02
C GLU A 216 -6.60 4.24 -0.48
N GLY A 217 -6.39 2.98 -0.87
CA GLY A 217 -6.17 2.58 -2.26
C GLY A 217 -7.28 3.08 -3.20
N ALA A 218 -8.53 2.77 -2.87
CA ALA A 218 -9.69 3.15 -3.68
C ALA A 218 -9.93 4.67 -3.70
N LEU A 219 -9.76 5.35 -2.56
CA LEU A 219 -9.92 6.80 -2.45
C LEU A 219 -8.88 7.55 -3.30
N LEU A 220 -7.61 7.20 -3.16
CA LEU A 220 -6.49 7.83 -3.85
C LEU A 220 -6.53 7.53 -5.36
N ALA A 221 -6.93 6.34 -5.79
CA ALA A 221 -7.08 6.03 -7.22
C ALA A 221 -8.09 6.97 -7.90
N LEU A 222 -9.21 7.27 -7.24
CA LEU A 222 -10.19 8.25 -7.71
C LEU A 222 -9.77 9.70 -7.46
N ARG A 223 -8.56 9.94 -6.95
CA ARG A 223 -8.00 11.25 -6.57
C ARG A 223 -8.89 12.00 -5.55
N GLY A 224 -9.60 11.25 -4.72
CA GLY A 224 -10.41 11.81 -3.63
C GLY A 224 -9.56 12.32 -2.47
N SER A 225 -8.27 12.02 -2.45
CA SER A 225 -7.26 12.62 -1.59
C SER A 225 -5.94 12.79 -2.37
N PRO A 226 -5.12 13.82 -2.09
CA PRO A 226 -3.80 13.95 -2.72
C PRO A 226 -2.72 13.12 -2.03
N LEU A 227 -2.93 12.76 -0.76
CA LEU A 227 -2.00 12.04 0.10
C LEU A 227 -2.79 11.33 1.20
N GLY A 228 -2.52 10.05 1.38
CA GLY A 228 -3.11 9.21 2.40
C GLY A 228 -2.05 8.56 3.29
N VAL A 229 -2.46 8.07 4.45
CA VAL A 229 -1.58 7.29 5.34
C VAL A 229 -2.22 5.94 5.63
N GLY A 230 -1.48 4.87 5.35
CA GLY A 230 -1.86 3.50 5.66
C GLY A 230 -0.83 2.81 6.55
N THR A 231 -0.96 1.49 6.69
CA THR A 231 -0.03 0.65 7.47
C THR A 231 0.29 -0.65 6.79
N ASP A 232 1.41 -1.26 7.18
CA ASP A 232 1.96 -2.47 6.56
C ASP A 232 2.65 -3.37 7.59
N ILE A 233 2.09 -4.55 7.82
CA ILE A 233 2.70 -5.65 8.57
C ILE A 233 2.99 -6.88 7.69
N GLY A 234 2.28 -7.02 6.57
CA GLY A 234 2.43 -8.12 5.60
C GLY A 234 2.17 -7.72 4.14
N GLY A 235 2.16 -6.43 3.81
CA GLY A 235 1.88 -5.92 2.45
C GLY A 235 0.83 -4.81 2.37
N SER A 236 0.27 -4.39 3.51
CA SER A 236 -0.95 -3.57 3.53
C SER A 236 -0.84 -2.12 3.07
N LEU A 237 0.36 -1.60 2.80
CA LEU A 237 0.55 -0.39 1.98
C LEU A 237 0.72 -0.77 0.50
N ARG A 238 1.52 -1.79 0.25
CA ARG A 238 2.04 -2.14 -1.07
C ARG A 238 1.03 -2.83 -1.98
N ILE A 239 0.25 -3.77 -1.45
CA ILE A 239 -0.82 -4.46 -2.18
C ILE A 239 -1.87 -3.47 -2.70
N PRO A 240 -2.50 -2.64 -1.85
CA PRO A 240 -3.47 -1.69 -2.36
C PRO A 240 -2.86 -0.64 -3.28
N SER A 241 -1.61 -0.20 -3.05
CA SER A 241 -0.94 0.70 -4.01
C SER A 241 -0.71 0.05 -5.37
N ALA A 242 -0.32 -1.22 -5.43
CA ALA A 242 -0.13 -1.93 -6.69
C ALA A 242 -1.45 -2.13 -7.45
N PHE A 243 -2.53 -2.44 -6.74
CA PHE A 243 -3.86 -2.68 -7.32
C PHE A 243 -4.58 -1.42 -7.77
N CYS A 244 -4.29 -0.30 -7.12
CA CYS A 244 -4.96 0.98 -7.35
C CYS A 244 -4.09 1.97 -8.15
N GLY A 245 -2.91 1.55 -8.62
CA GLY A 245 -2.05 2.38 -9.47
C GLY A 245 -1.47 3.59 -8.73
N LEU A 246 -0.90 3.35 -7.55
CA LEU A 246 -0.39 4.37 -6.64
C LEU A 246 1.12 4.21 -6.38
N TYR A 247 1.65 5.18 -5.65
CA TYR A 247 2.98 5.17 -5.06
C TYR A 247 2.86 5.07 -3.55
N THR A 248 3.77 4.33 -2.92
CA THR A 248 3.89 4.26 -1.45
C THR A 248 5.33 4.00 -1.04
N LEU A 249 5.64 4.26 0.23
CA LEU A 249 6.86 3.81 0.87
C LEU A 249 6.47 3.07 2.16
N ARG A 250 6.79 1.80 2.22
CA ARG A 250 6.90 1.06 3.48
C ARG A 250 8.27 1.38 4.08
N PRO A 251 8.34 2.12 5.20
CA PRO A 251 9.60 2.35 5.87
C PRO A 251 10.00 1.14 6.74
N SER A 252 11.21 1.20 7.28
CA SER A 252 11.71 0.25 8.27
C SER A 252 11.01 0.40 9.61
N TYR A 253 11.13 -0.61 10.46
CA TYR A 253 10.60 -0.58 11.82
C TYR A 253 11.14 0.64 12.59
N GLY A 254 10.25 1.31 13.32
CA GLY A 254 10.60 2.47 14.14
C GLY A 254 11.05 3.69 13.33
N ARG A 255 10.96 3.70 12.00
CA ARG A 255 11.34 4.90 11.23
C ARG A 255 10.37 6.06 11.45
N LEU A 256 9.08 5.75 11.56
CA LEU A 256 7.98 6.69 11.72
C LEU A 256 7.20 6.34 13.01
N PRO A 257 6.52 7.31 13.64
CA PRO A 257 5.81 7.08 14.90
C PRO A 257 4.60 6.17 14.69
N TYR A 258 4.27 5.38 15.68
CA TYR A 258 3.09 4.51 15.69
C TYR A 258 2.27 4.66 17.00
N TYR A 259 2.86 5.25 18.04
CA TYR A 259 2.24 5.38 19.35
C TYR A 259 0.89 6.11 19.29
N GLY A 260 -0.06 5.56 20.04
CA GLY A 260 -1.45 6.04 20.11
C GLY A 260 -2.36 5.54 18.99
N ALA A 261 -1.83 4.99 17.89
CA ALA A 261 -2.66 4.33 16.89
C ALA A 261 -3.29 3.05 17.47
N HIS A 262 -4.56 2.81 17.14
CA HIS A 262 -5.24 1.57 17.46
C HIS A 262 -4.79 0.46 16.49
N ASN A 263 -4.77 -0.79 16.94
CA ASN A 263 -4.39 -1.92 16.08
C ASN A 263 -4.99 -3.23 16.59
N ALA A 264 -5.00 -4.25 15.75
CA ALA A 264 -5.09 -5.64 16.22
C ALA A 264 -3.69 -6.13 16.63
N LEU A 265 -3.62 -7.18 17.45
CA LEU A 265 -2.35 -7.75 17.93
C LEU A 265 -1.46 -6.74 18.69
N LEU A 266 -2.05 -5.80 19.44
CA LEU A 266 -1.29 -4.83 20.23
C LEU A 266 -0.36 -5.56 21.23
N GLY A 267 0.93 -5.21 21.19
CA GLY A 267 1.99 -5.85 21.99
C GLY A 267 2.75 -6.98 21.27
N GLN A 268 2.36 -7.35 20.05
CA GLN A 268 3.19 -8.19 19.19
C GLN A 268 4.37 -7.35 18.64
N GLU A 269 5.59 -7.70 19.04
CA GLU A 269 6.84 -7.03 18.59
C GLU A 269 7.76 -7.94 17.76
N SER A 270 7.27 -9.13 17.43
CA SER A 270 7.98 -10.13 16.64
C SER A 270 8.16 -9.69 15.18
N ILE A 271 7.15 -9.09 14.57
CA ILE A 271 7.21 -8.50 13.23
C ILE A 271 6.35 -7.24 13.33
N SER A 272 7.00 -6.09 13.46
CA SER A 272 6.31 -4.83 13.73
C SER A 272 5.53 -4.34 12.50
N SER A 273 4.31 -3.85 12.73
CA SER A 273 3.64 -3.01 11.75
C SER A 273 4.38 -1.68 11.61
N VAL A 274 4.37 -1.12 10.40
CA VAL A 274 4.80 0.25 10.13
C VAL A 274 3.65 1.07 9.57
N LEU A 275 3.74 2.39 9.63
CA LEU A 275 2.90 3.29 8.85
C LEU A 275 3.68 3.94 7.72
N GLY A 276 3.00 4.39 6.68
CA GLY A 276 3.64 4.99 5.53
C GLY A 276 2.67 5.72 4.60
N PRO A 277 3.19 6.63 3.74
CA PRO A 277 2.37 7.44 2.85
C PRO A 277 1.90 6.65 1.63
N MET A 278 0.73 6.98 1.11
CA MET A 278 0.21 6.54 -0.19
C MET A 278 -0.21 7.77 -1.01
N ALA A 279 0.17 7.85 -2.28
CA ALA A 279 -0.13 9.01 -3.12
C ALA A 279 -0.19 8.66 -4.61
N ASN A 280 -0.73 9.57 -5.43
CA ASN A 280 -0.71 9.45 -6.89
C ASN A 280 0.65 9.86 -7.52
N SER A 281 1.61 10.31 -6.73
CA SER A 281 2.96 10.64 -7.19
C SER A 281 4.00 10.49 -6.07
N LEU A 282 5.27 10.28 -6.45
CA LEU A 282 6.39 10.26 -5.51
C LEU A 282 6.55 11.57 -4.74
N SER A 283 6.09 12.69 -5.30
CA SER A 283 6.12 13.99 -4.61
C SER A 283 5.32 13.95 -3.30
N GLY A 284 4.19 13.24 -3.25
CA GLY A 284 3.42 13.09 -2.02
C GLY A 284 4.14 12.24 -0.98
N VAL A 285 4.76 11.13 -1.41
CA VAL A 285 5.58 10.26 -0.57
C VAL A 285 6.76 11.04 0.04
N GLU A 286 7.50 11.76 -0.78
CA GLU A 286 8.67 12.55 -0.35
C GLU A 286 8.32 13.65 0.65
N VAL A 287 7.29 14.44 0.34
CA VAL A 287 6.83 15.54 1.20
C VAL A 287 6.36 15.01 2.56
N PHE A 288 5.63 13.89 2.58
CA PHE A 288 5.22 13.25 3.83
C PHE A 288 6.43 12.80 4.65
N MET A 289 7.37 12.07 4.05
CA MET A 289 8.55 11.57 4.77
C MET A 289 9.36 12.74 5.36
N LYS A 290 9.58 13.81 4.59
CA LYS A 290 10.26 15.02 5.08
C LYS A 290 9.51 15.70 6.22
N ALA A 291 8.19 15.80 6.15
CA ALA A 291 7.38 16.41 7.20
C ALA A 291 7.44 15.61 8.51
N ILE A 292 7.22 14.30 8.46
CA ILE A 292 7.16 13.46 9.67
C ILE A 292 8.56 13.30 10.30
N ILE A 293 9.60 13.07 9.50
CA ILE A 293 10.98 12.99 10.02
C ILE A 293 11.42 14.36 10.56
N GLY A 294 11.08 15.45 9.86
CA GLY A 294 11.41 16.82 10.25
C GLY A 294 10.76 17.24 11.58
N ALA A 295 9.62 16.64 11.93
CA ALA A 295 8.94 16.85 13.20
C ALA A 295 9.65 16.20 14.40
N LYS A 296 10.66 15.34 14.16
CA LYS A 296 11.47 14.70 15.22
C LYS A 296 10.61 13.92 16.22
N SER A 297 9.69 13.12 15.70
CA SER A 297 8.71 12.33 16.46
C SER A 297 9.33 11.30 17.42
N TRP A 298 10.63 11.04 17.36
CA TRP A 298 11.39 10.35 18.43
C TRP A 298 11.38 11.06 19.79
N ASN A 299 10.89 12.30 19.87
CA ASN A 299 10.61 12.98 21.14
C ASN A 299 9.20 12.69 21.68
N LEU A 300 8.34 12.03 20.90
CA LEU A 300 6.93 11.76 21.21
C LEU A 300 6.63 10.26 21.29
N ASP A 301 7.37 9.43 20.55
CA ASP A 301 7.22 7.98 20.50
C ASP A 301 8.56 7.30 20.80
N PRO A 302 8.66 6.47 21.88
CA PRO A 302 9.91 5.86 22.31
C PRO A 302 10.45 4.78 21.35
N LEU A 303 9.63 4.26 20.44
CA LEU A 303 10.05 3.26 19.46
C LEU A 303 10.62 3.89 18.17
N VAL A 304 10.49 5.22 18.03
CA VAL A 304 11.01 5.91 16.85
C VAL A 304 12.52 6.06 16.93
N ILE A 305 13.21 5.55 15.93
CA ILE A 305 14.65 5.66 15.77
C ILE A 305 15.01 7.12 15.50
N ARG A 306 15.97 7.63 16.28
CA ARG A 306 16.50 8.97 16.11
C ARG A 306 17.41 9.07 14.88
N LYS A 307 16.80 9.09 13.69
CA LYS A 307 17.46 9.31 12.40
C LYS A 307 16.82 10.52 11.70
N PRO A 308 17.50 11.69 11.65
CA PRO A 308 17.05 12.82 10.84
C PRO A 308 16.97 12.48 9.34
N TRP A 309 16.39 13.37 8.54
CA TRP A 309 16.43 13.25 7.09
C TRP A 309 17.88 13.34 6.63
N ASP A 310 18.34 12.33 5.88
CA ASP A 310 19.70 12.24 5.40
C ASP A 310 19.80 12.65 3.93
N GLY A 311 20.41 13.83 3.70
CA GLY A 311 20.64 14.35 2.35
C GLY A 311 21.74 13.62 1.58
N GLU A 312 22.71 13.01 2.26
CA GLU A 312 23.77 12.23 1.60
C GLU A 312 23.22 10.87 1.15
N GLU A 313 22.38 10.25 1.98
CA GLU A 313 21.64 9.05 1.60
C GLU A 313 20.68 9.32 0.44
N TYR A 314 19.90 10.41 0.48
CA TYR A 314 19.07 10.82 -0.65
C TYR A 314 19.91 11.11 -1.91
N GLY A 315 21.14 11.61 -1.72
CA GLY A 315 22.14 11.78 -2.78
C GLY A 315 22.83 10.48 -3.21
N LEU A 316 22.39 9.33 -2.67
CA LEU A 316 22.86 7.99 -2.96
C LEU A 316 24.34 7.76 -2.64
N ALA A 317 24.91 8.42 -1.62
CA ALA A 317 26.33 8.39 -1.30
C ALA A 317 26.89 6.95 -1.16
N GLU A 318 26.18 6.06 -0.46
CA GLU A 318 26.60 4.66 -0.29
C GLU A 318 26.36 3.77 -1.52
N HIS A 319 25.50 4.23 -2.44
CA HIS A 319 25.18 3.56 -3.71
C HIS A 319 26.02 4.07 -4.89
N GLY A 320 27.01 4.91 -4.61
CA GLY A 320 27.92 5.50 -5.59
C GLY A 320 27.59 6.94 -5.98
N GLY A 321 26.43 7.46 -5.63
CA GLY A 321 26.00 8.83 -5.88
C GLY A 321 25.05 8.96 -7.08
N ASP A 322 24.25 10.01 -7.06
CA ASP A 322 23.16 10.30 -8.02
C ASP A 322 23.62 11.10 -9.27
N SER A 323 24.86 10.90 -9.74
CA SER A 323 25.32 11.56 -10.98
C SER A 323 25.08 10.70 -12.22
N GLN A 324 24.84 11.34 -13.37
CA GLN A 324 24.62 10.65 -14.66
C GLN A 324 25.78 9.74 -15.09
N GLU A 325 26.98 9.96 -14.55
CA GLU A 325 28.18 9.19 -14.89
C GLU A 325 28.28 7.87 -14.11
N LYS A 326 27.51 7.71 -13.02
CA LYS A 326 27.63 6.56 -12.12
C LYS A 326 26.41 5.65 -12.19
N LYS A 327 26.68 4.36 -12.26
CA LYS A 327 25.68 3.32 -12.51
C LYS A 327 25.27 2.64 -11.21
N LEU A 328 23.98 2.74 -10.89
CA LEU A 328 23.33 1.88 -9.90
C LEU A 328 23.22 0.45 -10.41
N ALA A 329 23.29 -0.51 -9.48
CA ALA A 329 23.09 -1.91 -9.72
C ALA A 329 21.70 -2.36 -9.24
N PHE A 330 20.82 -2.76 -10.15
CA PHE A 330 19.51 -3.29 -9.82
C PHE A 330 19.46 -4.80 -10.02
N ALA A 331 18.61 -5.49 -9.26
CA ALA A 331 18.29 -6.89 -9.50
C ALA A 331 16.81 -7.06 -9.85
N ILE A 332 16.48 -7.86 -10.86
CA ILE A 332 15.09 -8.21 -11.19
C ILE A 332 14.77 -9.57 -10.58
N MET A 333 13.80 -9.62 -9.67
CA MET A 333 13.26 -10.86 -9.13
C MET A 333 12.06 -11.31 -9.97
N TRP A 334 12.33 -12.16 -10.95
CA TRP A 334 11.33 -12.67 -11.90
C TRP A 334 10.21 -13.50 -11.25
N ASP A 335 10.56 -14.26 -10.23
CA ASP A 335 9.62 -14.91 -9.30
C ASP A 335 10.28 -15.01 -7.92
N ASN A 336 9.51 -15.37 -6.89
CA ASN A 336 10.03 -15.50 -5.53
C ASN A 336 10.43 -16.94 -5.15
N GLY A 337 10.44 -17.87 -6.11
CA GLY A 337 10.69 -19.30 -5.88
C GLY A 337 9.56 -20.03 -5.15
N VAL A 338 8.39 -19.39 -4.97
CA VAL A 338 7.20 -19.97 -4.34
C VAL A 338 6.01 -19.93 -5.29
N VAL A 339 5.80 -18.79 -5.97
CA VAL A 339 4.73 -18.58 -6.95
C VAL A 339 5.27 -17.74 -8.12
N ARG A 340 4.75 -17.96 -9.32
CA ARG A 340 5.09 -17.17 -10.51
C ARG A 340 4.08 -16.05 -10.75
N PRO A 341 4.54 -14.86 -11.18
CA PRO A 341 3.65 -13.76 -11.46
C PRO A 341 2.93 -13.92 -12.81
N HIS A 342 1.74 -13.33 -12.90
CA HIS A 342 0.94 -13.27 -14.12
C HIS A 342 1.67 -12.54 -15.27
N PRO A 343 1.32 -12.82 -16.54
CA PRO A 343 1.91 -12.18 -17.72
C PRO A 343 2.10 -10.66 -17.66
N PRO A 344 1.13 -9.83 -17.21
CA PRO A 344 1.32 -8.37 -17.15
C PRO A 344 2.47 -7.94 -16.23
N LEU A 345 2.68 -8.63 -15.12
CA LEU A 345 3.77 -8.34 -14.19
C LEU A 345 5.13 -8.75 -14.77
N VAL A 346 5.18 -9.87 -15.50
CA VAL A 346 6.38 -10.28 -16.25
C VAL A 346 6.72 -9.23 -17.32
N ARG A 347 5.72 -8.72 -18.05
CA ARG A 347 5.90 -7.64 -19.01
C ARG A 347 6.40 -6.36 -18.33
N ALA A 348 5.82 -5.97 -17.20
CA ALA A 348 6.27 -4.81 -16.44
C ALA A 348 7.73 -4.94 -16.01
N MET A 349 8.16 -6.09 -15.49
CA MET A 349 9.57 -6.32 -15.12
C MET A 349 10.50 -6.23 -16.34
N LYS A 350 10.10 -6.78 -17.50
CA LYS A 350 10.86 -6.65 -18.75
C LYS A 350 10.98 -5.18 -19.20
N MET A 351 9.88 -4.41 -19.13
CA MET A 351 9.90 -2.98 -19.45
C MET A 351 10.83 -2.22 -18.51
N THR A 352 10.77 -2.48 -17.20
CA THR A 352 11.63 -1.83 -16.22
C THR A 352 13.11 -2.18 -16.43
N LYS A 353 13.44 -3.46 -16.67
CA LYS A 353 14.82 -3.88 -17.01
C LYS A 353 15.33 -3.14 -18.25
N ALA A 354 14.56 -3.15 -19.34
CA ALA A 354 14.93 -2.49 -20.58
C ALA A 354 15.09 -0.96 -20.43
N ALA A 355 14.21 -0.31 -19.66
CA ALA A 355 14.28 1.13 -19.41
C ALA A 355 15.53 1.53 -18.60
N LEU A 356 15.91 0.73 -17.60
CA LEU A 356 17.11 0.94 -16.82
C LEU A 356 18.38 0.74 -17.66
N GLU A 357 18.43 -0.32 -18.46
CA GLU A 357 19.53 -0.57 -19.39
C GLU A 357 19.65 0.57 -20.42
N ALA A 358 18.54 1.02 -21.00
CA ALA A 358 18.51 2.16 -21.93
C ALA A 358 18.96 3.48 -21.27
N SER A 359 18.75 3.63 -19.97
CA SER A 359 19.19 4.80 -19.18
C SER A 359 20.65 4.73 -18.75
N GLY A 360 21.42 3.73 -19.23
CA GLY A 360 22.85 3.62 -18.99
C GLY A 360 23.22 2.79 -17.77
N HIS A 361 22.25 2.20 -17.05
CA HIS A 361 22.48 1.18 -16.02
C HIS A 361 22.84 -0.18 -16.66
N THR A 362 23.81 -0.16 -17.57
CA THR A 362 24.40 -1.33 -18.23
C THR A 362 25.73 -1.66 -17.57
N GLY A 363 26.09 -2.93 -17.42
CA GLY A 363 27.42 -3.21 -16.88
C GLY A 363 28.51 -2.98 -17.92
N GLN A 364 29.77 -2.94 -17.46
CA GLN A 364 30.92 -2.76 -18.34
C GLN A 364 31.29 -4.11 -18.97
N PRO A 365 31.71 -4.15 -20.26
CA PRO A 365 32.36 -5.33 -20.81
C PRO A 365 33.65 -5.58 -20.03
N VAL A 366 33.74 -6.71 -19.31
CA VAL A 366 35.00 -7.08 -18.65
C VAL A 366 35.92 -7.70 -19.69
N LYS A 367 37.13 -7.15 -19.85
CA LYS A 367 38.18 -7.82 -20.63
C LYS A 367 38.54 -9.15 -19.96
N PRO A 368 38.57 -10.29 -20.68
CA PRO A 368 38.89 -11.57 -20.08
C PRO A 368 40.28 -11.55 -19.41
N MET A 369 40.35 -12.00 -18.15
CA MET A 369 41.57 -12.00 -17.33
C MET A 369 42.43 -13.27 -17.51
N TYR A 370 42.17 -14.12 -18.52
CA TYR A 370 43.03 -15.28 -18.80
C TYR A 370 43.30 -15.45 -20.28
N LYS A 371 44.55 -15.21 -20.66
CA LYS A 371 45.09 -15.44 -22.01
C LYS A 371 45.70 -16.85 -22.09
N SER A 372 44.90 -17.88 -21.86
CA SER A 372 45.31 -19.26 -22.19
C SER A 372 44.09 -20.16 -22.28
N ILE A 373 43.95 -20.83 -23.42
CA ILE A 373 42.94 -21.86 -23.75
C ILE A 373 41.65 -21.30 -24.39
N GLY A 374 41.75 -20.87 -25.65
CA GLY A 374 40.92 -21.39 -26.75
C GLY A 374 39.39 -21.18 -26.80
N TRP A 375 38.74 -20.55 -25.83
CA TRP A 375 37.32 -20.15 -25.93
C TRP A 375 37.12 -18.77 -25.29
N GLU A 376 36.74 -17.76 -26.08
CA GLU A 376 36.33 -16.46 -25.55
C GLU A 376 34.91 -16.55 -24.98
N MET A 377 34.79 -16.71 -23.66
CA MET A 377 33.55 -16.42 -22.95
C MET A 377 33.55 -14.93 -22.60
N LEU A 378 32.81 -14.12 -23.35
CA LEU A 378 32.47 -12.75 -22.97
C LEU A 378 31.55 -12.81 -21.75
N SER A 379 32.11 -12.76 -20.54
CA SER A 379 31.33 -12.51 -19.34
C SER A 379 30.91 -11.04 -19.35
N VAL A 380 29.73 -10.75 -19.92
CA VAL A 380 29.08 -9.44 -19.77
C VAL A 380 28.63 -9.35 -18.32
N VAL A 381 29.23 -8.44 -17.57
CA VAL A 381 28.72 -8.07 -16.25
C VAL A 381 27.57 -7.10 -16.51
N PHE A 382 26.40 -7.33 -15.92
CA PHE A 382 25.24 -6.46 -16.08
C PHE A 382 25.08 -5.61 -14.81
N ALA A 383 24.72 -4.33 -14.98
CA ALA A 383 24.28 -3.51 -13.85
C ALA A 383 22.79 -3.74 -13.52
N VAL A 384 22.03 -4.39 -14.42
CA VAL A 384 20.74 -4.99 -14.08
C VAL A 384 20.86 -6.51 -14.14
N ILE A 385 21.01 -7.15 -12.98
CA ILE A 385 21.16 -8.61 -12.87
C ILE A 385 19.83 -9.29 -12.57
N ASP A 386 19.80 -10.62 -12.66
CA ASP A 386 18.66 -11.40 -12.20
C ASP A 386 18.84 -11.76 -10.71
N TRP A 387 17.82 -11.50 -9.90
CA TRP A 387 17.82 -11.90 -8.49
C TRP A 387 17.47 -13.37 -8.36
N VAL A 388 18.32 -14.14 -7.67
CA VAL A 388 18.02 -15.53 -7.33
C VAL A 388 17.30 -15.55 -5.98
N PRO A 389 16.05 -16.05 -5.89
CA PRO A 389 15.34 -16.17 -4.61
C PRO A 389 16.10 -16.99 -3.58
N HIS A 390 16.09 -16.55 -2.32
CA HIS A 390 16.87 -17.20 -1.26
C HIS A 390 16.01 -17.48 -0.03
N ARG A 391 15.62 -18.75 0.13
CA ARG A 391 14.87 -19.26 1.30
C ARG A 391 13.55 -18.52 1.57
N HIS A 392 12.92 -17.98 0.53
CA HIS A 392 11.68 -17.18 0.69
C HIS A 392 10.54 -17.97 1.31
N LEU A 393 10.39 -19.27 0.98
CA LEU A 393 9.38 -20.11 1.60
C LEU A 393 9.59 -20.29 3.11
N GLU A 394 10.84 -20.45 3.56
CA GLU A 394 11.17 -20.56 4.99
C GLU A 394 10.90 -19.24 5.72
N ILE A 395 11.27 -18.11 5.10
CA ILE A 395 10.97 -16.76 5.60
C ILE A 395 9.46 -16.58 5.76
N TYR A 396 8.69 -16.96 4.74
CA TYR A 396 7.24 -16.85 4.77
C TYR A 396 6.63 -17.71 5.87
N LYS A 397 7.01 -18.99 5.97
CA LYS A 397 6.55 -19.91 7.02
C LYS A 397 6.82 -19.37 8.42
N ASN A 398 8.02 -18.85 8.65
CA ASN A 398 8.38 -18.25 9.94
C ASN A 398 7.49 -17.04 10.27
N ALA A 399 7.30 -16.13 9.30
CA ALA A 399 6.49 -14.94 9.49
C ALA A 399 5.00 -15.25 9.74
N GLU A 400 4.39 -16.09 8.91
CA GLU A 400 3.00 -16.52 9.09
C GLU A 400 2.80 -17.21 10.45
N THR A 401 3.74 -18.06 10.86
CA THR A 401 3.67 -18.73 12.17
C THR A 401 3.74 -17.75 13.34
N ILE A 402 4.49 -16.65 13.19
CA ILE A 402 4.55 -15.57 14.18
C ILE A 402 3.23 -14.80 14.23
N PHE A 403 2.62 -14.49 13.09
CA PHE A 403 1.38 -13.71 13.04
C PHE A 403 0.21 -14.41 13.73
N VAL A 404 0.13 -15.73 13.64
CA VAL A 404 -0.94 -16.53 14.27
C VAL A 404 -0.53 -17.16 15.60
N ALA A 405 0.56 -16.70 16.23
CA ALA A 405 1.10 -17.32 17.43
C ALA A 405 0.13 -17.33 18.63
N ASP A 406 -0.79 -16.37 18.71
CA ASP A 406 -1.82 -16.28 19.75
C ASP A 406 -3.03 -17.21 19.49
N GLY A 407 -3.08 -17.88 18.33
CA GLY A 407 -4.22 -18.72 17.93
C GLY A 407 -5.50 -17.92 17.64
N ASN A 408 -5.38 -16.67 17.16
CA ASN A 408 -6.49 -15.73 16.93
C ASN A 408 -7.24 -15.33 18.21
N HIS A 409 -6.61 -15.44 19.37
CA HIS A 409 -7.24 -15.10 20.65
C HIS A 409 -7.62 -13.62 20.70
N ASP A 410 -6.77 -12.74 20.17
CA ASP A 410 -7.01 -11.30 20.07
C ASP A 410 -8.31 -11.00 19.30
N TYR A 411 -8.43 -11.53 18.07
CA TYR A 411 -9.59 -11.28 17.21
C TYR A 411 -10.89 -11.83 17.80
N ASN A 412 -10.84 -13.04 18.35
CA ASN A 412 -12.02 -13.66 18.97
C ASN A 412 -12.48 -12.88 20.20
N THR A 413 -11.53 -12.36 20.99
CA THR A 413 -11.82 -11.54 22.17
C THR A 413 -12.48 -10.22 21.77
N GLU A 414 -11.99 -9.58 20.71
CA GLU A 414 -12.57 -8.32 20.22
C GLU A 414 -14.00 -8.53 19.68
N CYS A 415 -14.20 -9.54 18.83
CA CYS A 415 -15.51 -9.88 18.27
C CYS A 415 -16.52 -10.26 19.37
N ALA A 416 -16.09 -10.93 20.44
CA ALA A 416 -16.95 -11.31 21.56
C ALA A 416 -17.54 -10.11 22.32
N LYS A 417 -16.90 -8.93 22.29
CA LYS A 417 -17.42 -7.71 22.95
C LYS A 417 -18.72 -7.22 22.32
N SER A 418 -18.88 -7.40 21.01
CA SER A 418 -20.08 -6.99 20.25
C SER A 418 -21.00 -8.16 19.90
N GLY A 419 -20.47 -9.38 19.92
CA GLY A 419 -21.16 -10.57 19.42
C GLY A 419 -21.18 -10.67 17.89
N GLU A 420 -20.37 -9.87 17.20
CA GLU A 420 -20.23 -9.99 15.75
C GLU A 420 -19.44 -11.28 15.39
N PRO A 421 -19.72 -11.90 14.23
CA PRO A 421 -18.94 -13.03 13.77
C PRO A 421 -17.56 -12.57 13.25
N LEU A 422 -16.55 -13.39 13.49
CA LEU A 422 -15.25 -13.26 12.83
C LEU A 422 -15.38 -13.65 11.35
N ILE A 423 -14.93 -12.77 10.46
CA ILE A 423 -14.88 -12.98 9.02
C ILE A 423 -13.77 -13.99 8.72
N THR A 424 -14.14 -15.08 8.05
CA THR A 424 -13.25 -16.20 7.70
C THR A 424 -13.00 -16.34 6.19
N THR A 425 -13.66 -15.51 5.38
CA THR A 425 -13.52 -15.47 3.92
C THR A 425 -13.82 -14.07 3.40
N MET A 426 -13.15 -13.70 2.32
CA MET A 426 -13.41 -12.47 1.57
C MET A 426 -14.31 -12.68 0.36
N VAL A 427 -14.81 -13.90 0.13
CA VAL A 427 -15.81 -14.19 -0.90
C VAL A 427 -17.09 -13.38 -0.62
N PRO A 428 -17.68 -12.71 -1.63
CA PRO A 428 -18.94 -12.00 -1.47
C PRO A 428 -20.08 -12.89 -0.98
N SER A 429 -20.82 -12.41 0.00
CA SER A 429 -22.08 -13.01 0.46
C SER A 429 -23.20 -12.74 -0.56
N ALA A 430 -24.22 -13.62 -0.61
CA ALA A 430 -25.31 -13.53 -1.59
C ALA A 430 -26.13 -12.22 -1.52
N GLU A 431 -26.03 -11.48 -0.42
CA GLU A 431 -26.72 -10.19 -0.21
C GLU A 431 -25.96 -9.02 -0.85
N GLU A 432 -24.68 -9.18 -1.16
CA GLU A 432 -23.85 -8.14 -1.76
C GLU A 432 -24.10 -7.99 -3.26
N GLU A 433 -24.11 -6.76 -3.76
CA GLU A 433 -24.30 -6.49 -5.20
C GLU A 433 -23.24 -7.18 -6.06
N VAL A 434 -21.98 -7.18 -5.59
CA VAL A 434 -20.84 -7.83 -6.26
C VAL A 434 -20.96 -9.36 -6.31
N ALA A 435 -21.89 -9.98 -5.59
CA ALA A 435 -22.16 -11.41 -5.70
C ALA A 435 -23.04 -11.77 -6.92
N LYS A 436 -23.71 -10.80 -7.55
CA LYS A 436 -24.53 -11.04 -8.74
C LYS A 436 -23.66 -11.48 -9.91
N GLY A 437 -23.81 -12.74 -10.33
CA GLY A 437 -22.98 -13.32 -11.40
C GLY A 437 -21.57 -13.72 -10.96
N TYR A 438 -21.28 -13.70 -9.66
CA TYR A 438 -20.02 -14.16 -9.11
C TYR A 438 -19.95 -15.70 -9.17
N THR A 439 -19.00 -16.24 -9.93
CA THR A 439 -18.83 -17.69 -10.13
C THR A 439 -17.45 -18.18 -9.72
N HIS A 440 -16.69 -17.37 -8.98
CA HIS A 440 -15.35 -17.75 -8.57
C HIS A 440 -15.41 -18.63 -7.32
N GLU A 441 -14.64 -19.71 -7.33
CA GLU A 441 -14.43 -20.50 -6.13
C GLU A 441 -13.05 -20.16 -5.58
N PRO A 442 -12.93 -19.79 -4.29
CA PRO A 442 -11.63 -19.65 -3.66
C PRO A 442 -10.88 -20.99 -3.76
N PRO A 443 -9.59 -21.01 -4.13
CA PRO A 443 -8.82 -22.25 -4.12
C PRO A 443 -8.69 -22.74 -2.68
N TRP A 444 -9.53 -23.68 -2.24
CA TRP A 444 -9.53 -24.19 -0.87
C TRP A 444 -8.62 -25.43 -0.74
N PRO A 445 -7.80 -25.56 0.35
CA PRO A 445 -7.46 -24.58 1.38
C PRO A 445 -6.17 -23.80 1.06
N PHE A 446 -6.31 -22.49 0.82
CA PHE A 446 -5.28 -21.45 1.02
C PHE A 446 -4.24 -21.80 2.09
N VAL A 447 -2.96 -21.49 1.84
CA VAL A 447 -1.73 -21.32 2.68
C VAL A 447 -1.52 -22.32 3.82
N LYS A 448 -2.56 -22.73 4.54
CA LYS A 448 -2.68 -23.81 5.53
C LYS A 448 -2.05 -25.12 5.06
N ASP A 449 -2.10 -25.45 3.77
CA ASP A 449 -1.41 -26.64 3.25
C ASP A 449 0.12 -26.42 3.14
N LEU A 450 0.56 -25.17 3.01
CA LEU A 450 1.96 -24.78 2.94
C LEU A 450 2.58 -24.54 4.33
N VAL A 451 1.87 -23.89 5.25
CA VAL A 451 2.33 -23.48 6.59
C VAL A 451 1.78 -24.35 7.72
N GLY A 452 0.80 -25.21 7.45
CA GLY A 452 0.08 -26.02 8.44
C GLY A 452 -1.18 -25.33 8.98
N HIS A 453 -2.00 -26.07 9.72
CA HIS A 453 -3.09 -25.46 10.48
C HIS A 453 -2.54 -24.44 11.49
N PRO A 454 -3.27 -23.34 11.75
CA PRO A 454 -2.87 -22.40 12.78
C PRO A 454 -2.63 -23.18 14.08
N PRO A 455 -1.46 -23.03 14.72
CA PRO A 455 -1.16 -23.77 15.94
C PRO A 455 -2.20 -23.43 17.02
N HIS A 456 -2.52 -24.40 17.87
CA HIS A 456 -3.06 -24.06 19.19
C HIS A 456 -2.05 -23.11 19.86
N HIS A 457 -2.55 -22.01 20.43
CA HIS A 457 -1.81 -20.96 21.13
C HIS A 457 -0.36 -21.34 21.49
N ARG A 458 0.62 -20.66 20.87
CA ARG A 458 2.04 -20.93 21.13
C ARG A 458 2.44 -20.40 22.49
N ASN A 459 3.30 -21.14 23.18
CA ASN A 459 3.89 -20.62 24.41
C ASN A 459 5.06 -19.66 24.10
N VAL A 460 5.47 -18.91 25.12
CA VAL A 460 6.55 -17.91 24.99
C VAL A 460 7.86 -18.51 24.50
N TYR A 461 8.20 -19.73 24.94
CA TYR A 461 9.44 -20.39 24.53
C TYR A 461 9.42 -20.77 23.04
N GLU A 462 8.30 -21.28 22.54
CA GLU A 462 8.11 -21.57 21.10
C GLU A 462 8.21 -20.29 20.26
N LEU A 463 7.63 -19.19 20.73
CA LEU A 463 7.75 -17.90 20.07
C LEU A 463 9.21 -17.42 20.02
N TRP A 464 9.99 -17.58 21.10
CA TRP A 464 11.41 -17.26 21.09
C TRP A 464 12.22 -18.11 20.11
N LYS A 465 11.84 -19.37 19.89
CA LYS A 465 12.45 -20.20 18.85
C LYS A 465 12.18 -19.68 17.44
N LEU A 466 10.99 -19.18 17.18
CA LEU A 466 10.68 -18.49 15.93
C LEU A 466 11.50 -17.20 15.77
N HIS A 467 11.77 -16.48 16.85
CA HIS A 467 12.62 -15.28 16.82
C HIS A 467 14.09 -15.60 16.50
N GLU A 468 14.62 -16.66 17.09
CA GLU A 468 15.96 -17.18 16.81
C GLU A 468 16.08 -17.57 15.32
N GLU A 469 15.13 -18.35 14.82
CA GLU A 469 15.04 -18.74 13.40
C GLU A 469 14.96 -17.52 12.47
N LYS A 470 14.06 -16.57 12.75
CA LYS A 470 13.92 -15.32 11.99
C LYS A 470 15.25 -14.57 11.90
N ARG A 471 16.01 -14.51 12.99
CA ARG A 471 17.33 -13.85 13.01
C ARG A 471 18.32 -14.55 12.09
N HIS A 472 18.34 -15.87 12.07
CA HIS A 472 19.19 -16.64 11.15
C HIS A 472 18.78 -16.45 9.69
N LEU A 473 17.47 -16.42 9.40
CA LEU A 473 16.94 -16.15 8.06
C LEU A 473 17.33 -14.74 7.59
N ARG A 474 17.18 -13.71 8.43
CA ARG A 474 17.62 -12.33 8.16
C ARG A 474 19.11 -12.26 7.81
N LYS A 475 19.96 -12.88 8.64
CA LYS A 475 21.41 -12.90 8.40
C LYS A 475 21.74 -13.59 7.07
N SER A 476 21.13 -14.74 6.81
CA SER A 476 21.35 -15.51 5.59
C SER A 476 20.91 -14.76 4.33
N HIS A 477 19.78 -14.06 4.38
CA HIS A 477 19.31 -13.24 3.26
C HIS A 477 20.22 -12.02 3.02
N LEU A 478 20.70 -11.36 4.09
CA LEU A 478 21.66 -10.27 3.96
C LEU A 478 23.00 -10.74 3.36
N ASP A 479 23.48 -11.92 3.74
CA ASP A 479 24.70 -12.50 3.16
C ASP A 479 24.53 -12.77 1.66
N HIS A 480 23.38 -13.32 1.27
CA HIS A 480 23.02 -13.54 -0.13
C HIS A 480 22.97 -12.21 -0.90
N TRP A 481 22.32 -11.19 -0.33
CA TRP A 481 22.32 -9.84 -0.91
C TRP A 481 23.74 -9.32 -1.11
N ASN A 482 24.59 -9.38 -0.08
CA ASN A 482 25.95 -8.85 -0.17
C ASN A 482 26.83 -9.63 -1.15
N ALA A 483 26.60 -10.93 -1.32
CA ALA A 483 27.32 -11.77 -2.28
C ALA A 483 27.08 -11.34 -3.75
N THR A 484 26.00 -10.60 -4.04
CA THR A 484 25.77 -10.05 -5.38
C THR A 484 26.85 -9.08 -5.85
N ALA A 485 27.72 -8.57 -4.95
CA ALA A 485 28.87 -7.75 -5.33
C ALA A 485 29.80 -8.42 -6.36
N ALA A 486 29.81 -9.76 -6.41
CA ALA A 486 30.54 -10.52 -7.41
C ALA A 486 29.90 -10.47 -8.82
N GLN A 487 28.68 -9.95 -8.95
CA GLN A 487 27.85 -10.00 -10.17
C GLN A 487 27.49 -8.63 -10.74
N THR A 488 27.52 -7.55 -9.95
CA THR A 488 27.02 -6.21 -10.34
C THR A 488 27.99 -5.38 -11.18
N GLY A 489 29.28 -5.69 -11.14
CA GLY A 489 30.34 -4.91 -11.80
C GLY A 489 30.60 -3.53 -11.20
N THR A 490 29.84 -3.12 -10.18
CA THR A 490 30.02 -1.85 -9.46
C THR A 490 31.03 -1.96 -8.31
N GLY A 491 31.46 -3.20 -7.98
CA GLY A 491 32.25 -3.49 -6.78
C GLY A 491 31.45 -3.41 -5.47
N ARG A 492 30.13 -3.19 -5.56
CA ARG A 492 29.18 -3.15 -4.44
C ARG A 492 28.07 -4.18 -4.68
N PRO A 493 27.37 -4.65 -3.65
CA PRO A 493 26.14 -5.41 -3.83
C PRO A 493 25.12 -4.66 -4.68
N VAL A 494 24.06 -5.34 -5.10
CA VAL A 494 22.91 -4.68 -5.73
C VAL A 494 22.39 -3.58 -4.80
N ASP A 495 22.08 -2.43 -5.37
CA ASP A 495 21.58 -1.25 -4.66
C ASP A 495 20.09 -1.44 -4.31
N ALA A 496 19.32 -2.07 -5.22
CA ALA A 496 17.93 -2.43 -4.96
C ALA A 496 17.46 -3.65 -5.76
N ILE A 497 16.45 -4.34 -5.23
CA ILE A 497 15.73 -5.43 -5.91
C ILE A 497 14.40 -4.88 -6.42
N ILE A 498 14.08 -5.14 -7.68
CA ILE A 498 12.78 -4.83 -8.30
C ILE A 498 12.01 -6.14 -8.45
N SER A 499 10.76 -6.14 -7.99
CA SER A 499 9.90 -7.33 -8.00
C SER A 499 8.42 -6.97 -8.06
N PRO A 500 7.52 -7.94 -8.32
CA PRO A 500 6.10 -7.76 -8.07
C PRO A 500 5.81 -7.55 -6.58
N ALA A 501 4.79 -6.78 -6.23
CA ALA A 501 4.26 -6.73 -4.85
C ALA A 501 3.42 -7.96 -4.50
N VAL A 502 2.76 -8.52 -5.52
CA VAL A 502 1.96 -9.75 -5.51
C VAL A 502 2.02 -10.37 -6.90
N ALA A 503 1.67 -11.64 -7.03
CA ALA A 503 1.77 -12.44 -8.25
C ALA A 503 0.71 -12.10 -9.32
N TYR A 504 -0.15 -11.12 -9.07
CA TYR A 504 -1.24 -10.71 -9.98
C TYR A 504 -1.57 -9.23 -9.82
N THR A 505 -2.38 -8.67 -10.71
CA THR A 505 -3.04 -7.37 -10.51
C THR A 505 -4.28 -7.53 -9.63
N ALA A 506 -5.11 -6.49 -9.45
CA ALA A 506 -6.35 -6.61 -8.70
C ALA A 506 -7.17 -7.85 -9.15
N VAL A 507 -7.61 -8.67 -8.20
CA VAL A 507 -8.31 -9.94 -8.43
C VAL A 507 -9.78 -9.85 -7.98
N PRO A 508 -10.66 -10.75 -8.45
CA PRO A 508 -12.00 -10.87 -7.89
C PRO A 508 -11.94 -11.07 -6.37
N HIS A 509 -12.95 -10.54 -5.67
CA HIS A 509 -13.04 -10.64 -4.22
C HIS A 509 -12.95 -12.08 -3.73
N GLY A 510 -12.27 -12.32 -2.61
CA GLY A 510 -12.05 -13.66 -2.06
C GLY A 510 -10.90 -14.44 -2.69
N LEU A 511 -10.20 -13.88 -3.68
CA LEU A 511 -9.10 -14.54 -4.40
C LEU A 511 -7.75 -13.87 -4.18
N ASN A 512 -7.64 -12.84 -3.33
CA ASN A 512 -6.32 -12.31 -2.97
C ASN A 512 -5.66 -13.19 -1.89
N THR A 513 -4.96 -14.22 -2.35
CA THR A 513 -4.34 -15.28 -1.52
C THR A 513 -2.85 -15.07 -1.24
N ASP A 514 -2.20 -14.22 -2.03
CA ASP A 514 -0.76 -14.00 -2.06
C ASP A 514 -0.31 -12.82 -1.17
N SER A 515 0.58 -13.14 -0.24
CA SER A 515 1.45 -12.17 0.46
C SER A 515 2.92 -12.56 0.40
N PHE A 516 3.30 -13.57 -0.40
CA PHE A 516 4.65 -14.15 -0.44
C PHE A 516 5.73 -13.12 -0.76
N TYR A 517 5.48 -12.27 -1.76
CA TYR A 517 6.40 -11.21 -2.17
C TYR A 517 6.54 -10.10 -1.14
N THR A 518 5.46 -9.76 -0.46
CA THR A 518 5.42 -8.61 0.46
C THR A 518 5.90 -8.98 1.86
N THR A 519 5.52 -10.16 2.36
CA THR A 519 5.93 -10.73 3.65
C THR A 519 7.45 -10.86 3.77
N LEU A 520 8.17 -11.13 2.66
CA LEU A 520 9.63 -11.09 2.64
C LEU A 520 10.17 -9.77 3.22
N CYS A 521 9.70 -8.64 2.72
CA CYS A 521 10.18 -7.33 3.16
C CYS A 521 9.84 -7.07 4.62
N ASN A 522 8.64 -7.45 5.08
CA ASN A 522 8.25 -7.31 6.49
C ASN A 522 9.15 -8.16 7.37
N ALA A 523 9.28 -9.45 7.07
CA ALA A 523 10.08 -10.38 7.85
C ALA A 523 11.54 -9.94 7.91
N MET A 524 12.10 -9.36 6.85
CA MET A 524 13.49 -8.87 6.81
C MET A 524 13.67 -7.43 7.33
N ASP A 525 12.58 -6.70 7.53
CA ASP A 525 12.55 -5.27 7.79
C ASP A 525 13.22 -4.40 6.70
N TYR A 526 12.92 -4.68 5.45
CA TYR A 526 13.43 -3.92 4.30
C TYR A 526 12.55 -2.76 3.87
N THR A 527 13.14 -1.58 3.74
CA THR A 527 12.47 -0.44 3.13
C THR A 527 12.00 -0.78 1.72
N THR A 528 10.76 -0.44 1.39
CA THR A 528 10.18 -0.85 0.10
C THR A 528 9.25 0.23 -0.45
N SER A 529 9.40 0.55 -1.73
CA SER A 529 8.56 1.51 -2.45
C SER A 529 7.75 0.80 -3.53
N VAL A 530 6.49 1.18 -3.74
CA VAL A 530 5.69 0.71 -4.90
C VAL A 530 5.56 1.84 -5.91
N PHE A 531 5.60 1.47 -7.19
CA PHE A 531 5.41 2.36 -8.33
C PHE A 531 4.64 1.65 -9.44
N THR A 532 3.86 2.42 -10.20
CA THR A 532 3.06 1.89 -11.31
C THR A 532 3.88 1.88 -12.61
N VAL A 533 3.90 0.74 -13.31
CA VAL A 533 4.68 0.57 -14.54
C VAL A 533 3.82 0.67 -15.78
N THR A 534 2.65 0.03 -15.80
CA THR A 534 1.79 -0.04 -16.99
C THR A 534 0.38 -0.44 -16.56
N TYR A 535 -0.48 -0.74 -17.54
CA TYR A 535 -1.79 -1.33 -17.32
C TYR A 535 -1.85 -2.66 -18.06
N VAL A 536 -2.69 -3.57 -17.59
CA VAL A 536 -2.95 -4.83 -18.30
C VAL A 536 -3.51 -4.51 -19.68
N ASP A 537 -2.95 -5.15 -20.69
CA ASP A 537 -3.43 -5.11 -22.07
C ASP A 537 -3.71 -6.55 -22.50
N SER A 538 -4.99 -6.90 -22.58
CA SER A 538 -5.45 -8.24 -22.96
C SER A 538 -4.94 -8.74 -24.33
N LYS A 539 -4.42 -7.85 -25.19
CA LYS A 539 -3.81 -8.23 -26.47
C LYS A 539 -2.32 -8.58 -26.34
N LEU A 540 -1.64 -8.04 -25.34
CA LEU A 540 -0.21 -8.27 -25.10
C LEU A 540 0.03 -9.31 -24.00
N ASP A 541 -0.86 -9.34 -23.01
CA ASP A 541 -0.76 -10.17 -21.82
C ASP A 541 -1.57 -11.46 -22.01
N LEU A 542 -1.20 -12.25 -23.02
CA LEU A 542 -1.90 -13.50 -23.30
C LEU A 542 -1.56 -14.57 -22.25
N PRO A 543 -2.49 -15.52 -21.96
CA PRO A 543 -2.19 -16.66 -21.11
C PRO A 543 -1.00 -17.43 -21.68
N VAL A 544 -0.12 -17.89 -20.81
CA VAL A 544 1.07 -18.67 -21.18
C VAL A 544 0.82 -20.15 -20.94
N GLU A 545 1.57 -21.00 -21.65
CA GLU A 545 1.53 -22.45 -21.41
C GLU A 545 1.84 -22.79 -19.93
N PRO A 546 1.23 -23.85 -19.37
CA PRO A 546 1.50 -24.26 -17.99
C PRO A 546 2.98 -24.54 -17.77
N HIS A 547 3.46 -24.20 -16.58
CA HIS A 547 4.80 -24.54 -16.12
C HIS A 547 4.79 -25.68 -15.11
N GLU A 548 5.97 -26.18 -14.76
CA GLU A 548 6.13 -27.04 -13.59
C GLU A 548 5.91 -26.19 -12.33
N PHE A 549 4.74 -26.37 -11.71
CA PHE A 549 4.33 -25.58 -10.55
C PHE A 549 5.18 -25.91 -9.32
N TYR A 550 5.60 -24.88 -8.59
CA TYR A 550 6.34 -25.06 -7.34
C TYR A 550 5.51 -25.77 -6.26
N ASN A 551 4.20 -25.50 -6.24
CA ASN A 551 3.23 -25.98 -5.27
C ASN A 551 1.80 -25.69 -5.75
N HIS A 552 0.80 -26.01 -4.94
CA HIS A 552 -0.62 -25.79 -5.26
C HIS A 552 -1.01 -24.30 -5.37
N GLU A 553 -0.35 -23.40 -4.65
CA GLU A 553 -0.62 -21.94 -4.73
C GLU A 553 -0.16 -21.39 -6.08
N ASP A 554 1.00 -21.82 -6.56
CA ASP A 554 1.52 -21.45 -7.88
C ASP A 554 0.57 -21.93 -9.01
N GLU A 555 0.05 -23.15 -8.89
CA GLU A 555 -0.96 -23.67 -9.82
C GLU A 555 -2.28 -22.90 -9.74
N ALA A 556 -2.75 -22.56 -8.54
CA ALA A 556 -3.98 -21.79 -8.34
C ALA A 556 -3.87 -20.37 -8.92
N ILE A 557 -2.75 -19.70 -8.67
CA ILE A 557 -2.44 -18.39 -9.23
C ILE A 557 -2.38 -18.48 -10.75
N TYR A 558 -1.69 -19.47 -11.32
CA TYR A 558 -1.65 -19.66 -12.76
C TYR A 558 -3.06 -19.80 -13.37
N LYS A 559 -3.90 -20.66 -12.78
CA LYS A 559 -5.29 -20.92 -13.24
C LYS A 559 -6.22 -19.71 -13.10
N LEU A 560 -5.89 -18.77 -12.20
CA LEU A 560 -6.67 -17.55 -12.01
C LEU A 560 -6.60 -16.61 -13.21
N TYR A 561 -5.53 -16.66 -14.00
CA TYR A 561 -5.31 -15.67 -15.07
C TYR A 561 -6.27 -15.85 -16.25
N LYS A 562 -7.18 -14.88 -16.43
CA LYS A 562 -8.11 -14.76 -17.56
C LYS A 562 -8.11 -13.32 -18.05
N THR A 563 -7.74 -13.09 -19.30
CA THR A 563 -7.39 -11.75 -19.82
C THR A 563 -8.50 -10.71 -19.70
N ASP A 564 -9.77 -11.12 -19.79
CA ASP A 564 -10.95 -10.27 -19.74
C ASP A 564 -11.24 -9.67 -18.36
N ILE A 565 -10.88 -10.38 -17.28
CA ILE A 565 -11.12 -9.92 -15.91
C ILE A 565 -10.17 -8.76 -15.54
N PHE A 566 -8.92 -8.85 -16.02
CA PHE A 566 -7.82 -7.99 -15.59
C PHE A 566 -7.57 -6.79 -16.52
N ASP A 567 -8.18 -6.75 -17.71
CA ASP A 567 -7.93 -5.71 -18.71
C ASP A 567 -8.08 -4.29 -18.14
N GLY A 568 -7.10 -3.43 -18.42
CA GLY A 568 -7.07 -2.06 -17.91
C GLY A 568 -6.72 -1.90 -16.42
N CYS A 569 -6.48 -2.99 -15.66
CA CYS A 569 -6.01 -2.88 -14.29
C CYS A 569 -4.57 -2.32 -14.23
N PRO A 570 -4.24 -1.52 -13.21
CA PRO A 570 -2.86 -1.08 -12.99
C PRO A 570 -1.91 -2.26 -12.74
N VAL A 571 -0.69 -2.13 -13.24
CA VAL A 571 0.40 -3.08 -13.02
C VAL A 571 1.52 -2.36 -12.27
N GLY A 572 1.58 -2.59 -10.96
CA GLY A 572 2.60 -2.05 -10.06
C GLY A 572 3.72 -3.03 -9.77
N LEU A 573 4.94 -2.51 -9.62
CA LEU A 573 6.10 -3.23 -9.08
C LEU A 573 6.54 -2.57 -7.76
N GLN A 574 7.35 -3.29 -6.99
CA GLN A 574 8.02 -2.78 -5.80
C GLN A 574 9.54 -2.72 -6.00
N LEU A 575 10.17 -1.70 -5.43
CA LEU A 575 11.61 -1.52 -5.28
C LEU A 575 11.96 -1.71 -3.81
N ILE A 576 12.81 -2.70 -3.53
CA ILE A 576 13.23 -3.11 -2.20
C ILE A 576 14.67 -2.65 -1.99
N GLY A 577 14.91 -1.86 -0.96
CA GLY A 577 16.25 -1.52 -0.46
C GLY A 577 16.47 -2.09 0.94
N LYS A 578 17.59 -1.77 1.57
CA LYS A 578 17.90 -2.32 2.90
C LYS A 578 17.18 -1.55 4.00
N THR A 579 17.28 -2.11 5.20
CA THR A 579 16.77 -1.49 6.43
C THR A 579 17.41 -0.12 6.65
N LEU A 580 16.58 0.87 6.94
CA LEU A 580 16.89 2.29 7.17
C LEU A 580 17.43 3.06 5.96
N GLU A 581 17.14 2.58 4.74
CA GLU A 581 17.47 3.25 3.47
C GLU A 581 16.25 3.98 2.84
N GLU A 582 15.36 4.60 3.65
CA GLU A 582 14.15 5.28 3.13
C GLU A 582 14.44 6.37 2.10
N GLU A 583 15.44 7.21 2.35
CA GLU A 583 15.81 8.30 1.46
C GLU A 583 16.43 7.77 0.16
N ALA A 584 17.30 6.76 0.25
CA ALA A 584 17.90 6.11 -0.92
C ALA A 584 16.86 5.36 -1.76
N VAL A 585 15.98 4.56 -1.14
CA VAL A 585 14.90 3.83 -1.84
C VAL A 585 13.96 4.79 -2.55
N LEU A 586 13.59 5.90 -1.90
CA LEU A 586 12.77 6.93 -2.52
C LEU A 586 13.48 7.55 -3.75
N ARG A 587 14.77 7.90 -3.62
CA ARG A 587 15.53 8.45 -4.76
C ARG A 587 15.69 7.44 -5.90
N MET A 588 16.00 6.19 -5.59
CA MET A 588 16.09 5.12 -6.59
C MET A 588 14.74 4.89 -7.30
N THR A 589 13.62 5.06 -6.60
CA THR A 589 12.29 4.98 -7.23
C THR A 589 12.06 6.12 -8.23
N TYR A 590 12.52 7.35 -7.94
CA TYR A 590 12.52 8.43 -8.94
C TYR A 590 13.34 8.05 -10.17
N ILE A 591 14.55 7.52 -9.98
CA ILE A 591 15.42 7.10 -11.10
C ILE A 591 14.75 6.04 -11.98
N VAL A 592 14.13 5.02 -11.36
CA VAL A 592 13.42 3.95 -12.07
C VAL A 592 12.21 4.48 -12.84
N THR A 593 11.44 5.37 -12.23
CA THR A 593 10.23 5.93 -12.84
C THR A 593 10.57 6.90 -13.98
N ASP A 594 11.58 7.75 -13.82
CA ASP A 594 12.11 8.62 -14.87
C ASP A 594 12.64 7.79 -16.06
N ALA A 595 13.33 6.68 -15.81
CA ALA A 595 13.80 5.78 -16.85
C ALA A 595 12.63 5.17 -17.64
N LEU A 596 11.59 4.71 -16.94
CA LEU A 596 10.37 4.18 -17.55
C LEU A 596 9.62 5.21 -18.39
N GLU A 597 9.48 6.45 -17.90
CA GLU A 597 8.83 7.54 -18.64
C GLU A 597 9.56 7.86 -19.93
N LYS A 598 10.90 7.99 -19.89
CA LYS A 598 11.72 8.21 -21.08
C LYS A 598 11.61 7.05 -22.07
N TRP A 599 11.65 5.81 -21.58
CA TRP A 599 11.60 4.63 -22.43
C TRP A 599 10.26 4.45 -23.15
N LYS A 600 9.13 4.82 -22.51
CA LYS A 600 7.81 4.79 -23.17
C LYS A 600 7.60 5.92 -24.17
N GLY A 601 8.31 7.04 -24.00
CA GLY A 601 8.22 8.21 -24.87
C GLY A 601 9.18 8.16 -26.07
N ALA A 602 10.17 7.28 -26.03
CA ALA A 602 11.09 6.97 -27.13
C ALA A 602 10.49 5.90 -28.05
#